data_AF-I6YRT4-F1
#
_entry.id   AF-I6YRT4-F1
#
_cell.length_a   1.000
_cell.length_b   1.000
_cell.length_c   1.000
_cell.angle_alpha   90.00
_cell.angle_beta   90.00
_cell.angle_gamma   90.00
#
_symmetry.space_group_name_H-M   'P 1'
#
loop_
_entity.id
_entity.type
_entity.pdbx_description
1 polymer ?
#
loop_
_entity_poly.entity_id
_entity_poly.type
_entity_poly.pdbx_seq_one_letter_code
_entity_poly.pdbx_strand_id
1 'polypeptide(L)' 'ESVVPSDKGNYTCVVENQYGSINHTYQLDVVERSPHRPILQAGLPANRTAVVGSDVEFECKVFSDPQPHIQWLKHIEV' A
#
# COMPACT_ATOMS: atom_id res chain seq x y z
N GLU A 1 -6.54 12.28 -4.75
CA GLU A 1 -5.14 12.41 -5.19
C GLU A 1 -4.25 11.85 -4.09
N SER A 2 -3.11 11.25 -4.42
CA SER A 2 -2.20 10.67 -3.42
C SER A 2 -1.22 11.71 -2.92
N VAL A 3 -0.86 11.65 -1.64
CA VAL A 3 0.12 12.57 -1.02
C VAL A 3 1.53 12.25 -1.51
N VAL A 4 2.30 13.27 -1.90
CA VAL A 4 3.68 13.13 -2.39
C VAL A 4 4.69 13.74 -1.42
N PRO A 5 5.98 13.35 -1.45
CA PRO A 5 6.98 13.89 -0.53
C PRO A 5 7.11 15.42 -0.57
N SER A 6 6.80 16.07 -1.70
CA SER A 6 6.78 17.53 -1.82
C SER A 6 5.64 18.21 -1.04
N ASP A 7 4.64 17.45 -0.60
CA ASP A 7 3.55 17.95 0.27
C ASP A 7 3.99 18.03 1.74
N LYS A 8 5.23 17.64 2.07
CA LYS A 8 5.77 17.80 3.42
C LYS A 8 5.88 19.28 3.80
N GLY A 9 5.32 19.67 4.94
CA GLY A 9 5.36 21.06 5.38
C GLY A 9 4.46 21.38 6.57
N ASN A 10 4.42 22.66 6.93
CA ASN A 10 3.54 23.17 7.98
C ASN A 10 2.24 23.66 7.37
N TYR A 11 1.14 23.02 7.75
CA TYR A 11 -0.20 23.40 7.31
C TYR A 11 -0.90 24.14 8.44
N THR A 12 -1.38 25.35 8.14
CA THR A 12 -2.09 26.18 9.12
C THR A 12 -3.55 26.24 8.75
N CYS A 13 -4.40 25.73 9.65
CA CYS A 13 -5.83 25.96 9.57
C CYS A 13 -6.13 27.34 10.17
N VAL A 14 -6.86 28.18 9.44
CA VAL A 14 -7.30 29.50 9.88
C VAL A 14 -8.82 29.52 9.85
N VAL A 15 -9.44 29.86 10.98
CA VAL A 15 -10.90 29.98 11.12
C VAL A 15 -11.21 31.39 11.58
N GLU A 16 -12.02 32.10 10.80
CA GLU A 16 -12.31 33.52 11.02
C GLU A 16 -13.81 33.80 10.98
N ASN A 17 -14.26 34.70 11.85
CA ASN A 17 -15.60 35.26 11.86
C ASN A 17 -15.54 36.76 12.21
N GLN A 18 -16.70 37.44 12.25
CA GLN A 18 -16.78 38.88 12.56
C GLN A 18 -16.26 39.29 13.94
N TYR A 19 -16.04 38.33 14.84
CA TYR A 19 -15.60 38.57 16.22
C TYR A 19 -14.13 38.20 16.44
N GLY A 20 -13.45 37.58 15.47
CA GLY A 20 -12.03 37.26 15.56
C GLY A 20 -11.58 36.12 14.65
N SER A 21 -10.31 35.74 14.81
CA SER A 21 -9.66 34.67 14.06
C SER A 21 -8.85 33.77 15.01
N ILE A 22 -8.90 32.47 14.78
CA ILE A 22 -8.05 31.49 15.44
C ILE A 22 -7.30 30.68 14.39
N ASN A 23 -6.08 30.28 14.71
CA ASN A 23 -5.29 29.43 13.84
C ASN A 23 -4.64 28.27 14.61
N HIS A 24 -4.38 27.19 13.88
CA HIS A 24 -3.65 26.04 14.39
C HIS A 24 -2.74 25.47 13.30
N THR A 25 -1.46 25.31 13.62
CA THR A 25 -0.45 24.80 12.68
C THR A 25 -0.10 23.36 13.03
N TYR A 26 -0.15 22.49 12.02
CA TYR A 26 0.27 21.10 12.12
C TYR A 26 1.43 20.84 11.14
N GLN A 27 2.42 20.06 11.57
CA GLN A 27 3.52 19.64 10.71
C GLN A 27 3.17 18.32 10.04
N LEU A 28 2.94 18.36 8.72
CA LEU A 28 2.75 17.17 7.91
C LEU A 28 4.11 16.60 7.52
N ASP A 29 4.41 15.41 8.03
CA ASP A 29 5.56 14.62 7.57
C ASP A 29 5.09 13.57 6.57
N VAL A 30 5.60 13.64 5.35
CA VAL A 30 5.33 12.66 4.29
C VAL A 30 6.58 11.83 4.10
N VAL A 31 6.52 10.60 4.57
CA VAL A 31 7.61 9.64 4.38
C VAL A 31 7.49 9.04 2.99
N GLU A 32 8.54 9.24 2.18
CA GLU A 32 8.65 8.57 0.89
C GLU A 32 8.65 7.06 1.12
N ARG A 33 7.63 6.39 0.57
CA ARG A 33 7.60 4.95 0.54
C ARG A 33 8.49 4.48 -0.59
N SER A 34 9.22 3.41 -0.36
CA SER A 34 10.14 2.81 -1.32
C SER A 34 9.48 2.76 -2.71
N PRO A 35 10.04 3.41 -3.74
CA PRO A 35 9.33 3.73 -4.98
C PRO A 35 9.06 2.50 -5.87
N HIS A 36 9.35 1.30 -5.37
CA HIS A 36 9.13 0.08 -6.12
C HIS A 36 7.69 -0.41 -5.94
N ARG A 37 7.08 -0.82 -7.06
CA ARG A 37 5.89 -1.67 -7.02
C ARG A 37 6.16 -2.93 -6.19
N PRO A 38 5.14 -3.58 -5.59
CA PRO A 38 5.32 -4.86 -4.95
C PRO A 38 6.01 -5.85 -5.89
N ILE A 39 7.06 -6.50 -5.42
CA ILE A 39 7.86 -7.44 -6.22
C ILE A 39 7.57 -8.84 -5.73
N LEU A 40 7.07 -9.70 -6.63
CA LEU A 40 6.95 -11.13 -6.35
C LEU A 40 8.34 -11.75 -6.29
N GLN A 41 8.58 -12.56 -5.27
CA GLN A 41 9.82 -13.33 -5.20
C GLN A 41 9.94 -14.22 -6.43
N ALA A 42 11.08 -14.13 -7.12
CA ALA A 42 11.37 -14.95 -8.27
C ALA A 42 11.20 -16.44 -7.94
N GLY A 43 10.55 -17.17 -8.85
CA GLY A 43 10.25 -18.60 -8.68
C GLY A 43 9.03 -18.91 -7.82
N LEU A 44 8.31 -17.91 -7.28
CA LEU A 44 7.07 -18.10 -6.53
C LEU A 44 5.91 -17.25 -7.10
N PRO A 45 4.66 -17.71 -6.96
CA PRO A 45 4.28 -19.09 -6.63
C PRO A 45 4.69 -20.08 -7.73
N ALA A 46 5.17 -21.26 -7.33
CA ALA A 46 5.64 -22.29 -8.25
C ALA A 46 4.54 -23.31 -8.60
N ASN A 47 4.70 -24.00 -9.73
CA ASN A 47 3.84 -25.12 -10.10
C ASN A 47 3.94 -26.24 -9.05
N ARG A 48 2.79 -26.77 -8.64
CA ARG A 48 2.67 -27.88 -7.69
C ARG A 48 1.84 -29.01 -8.29
N THR A 49 2.26 -30.23 -8.02
CA THR A 49 1.53 -31.45 -8.34
C THR A 49 1.04 -32.05 -7.03
N ALA A 50 -0.25 -32.37 -6.95
CA ALA A 50 -0.88 -32.92 -5.76
C ALA A 50 -1.66 -34.19 -6.13
N VAL A 51 -1.86 -35.08 -5.16
CA VAL A 51 -2.66 -36.28 -5.34
C VAL A 51 -4.14 -35.88 -5.34
N VAL A 52 -4.96 -36.60 -6.11
CA VAL A 52 -6.41 -36.33 -6.13
C VAL A 52 -6.98 -36.49 -4.71
N GLY A 53 -7.66 -35.45 -4.23
CA GLY A 53 -8.24 -35.41 -2.89
C GLY A 53 -7.29 -34.95 -1.78
N SER A 54 -6.03 -34.62 -2.09
CA SER A 54 -5.12 -33.98 -1.12
C SER A 54 -5.15 -32.46 -1.22
N ASP A 55 -4.79 -31.80 -0.13
CA ASP A 55 -4.57 -30.35 -0.12
C ASP A 55 -3.26 -29.96 -0.83
N VAL A 56 -3.19 -28.71 -1.29
CA VAL A 56 -2.00 -28.12 -1.90
C VAL A 56 -1.76 -26.73 -1.32
N GLU A 57 -0.51 -26.41 -1.06
CA GLU A 57 -0.09 -25.10 -0.54
C GLU A 57 0.72 -24.35 -1.60
N PHE A 58 0.31 -23.10 -1.85
CA PHE A 58 1.03 -22.18 -2.72
C PHE A 58 1.61 -21.04 -1.89
N GLU A 59 2.90 -20.80 -2.04
CA GLU A 59 3.59 -19.72 -1.34
C GLU A 59 3.66 -18.48 -2.23
N CYS A 60 3.17 -17.35 -1.74
CA CYS A 60 3.30 -16.05 -2.39
C CYS A 60 4.12 -15.12 -1.49
N LYS A 61 5.39 -14.93 -1.83
CA LYS A 61 6.28 -14.00 -1.15
C LYS A 61 6.36 -12.69 -1.92
N VAL A 62 6.04 -11.59 -1.25
CA VAL A 62 5.98 -10.25 -1.83
C VAL A 62 6.91 -9.32 -1.07
N PHE A 63 7.82 -8.67 -1.77
CA PHE A 63 8.61 -7.56 -1.23
C PHE A 63 7.85 -6.26 -1.47
N SER A 64 7.41 -5.61 -0.39
CA SER A 64 6.72 -4.33 -0.42
C SER A 64 7.03 -3.55 0.86
N ASP A 65 7.19 -2.24 0.73
CA ASP A 65 7.36 -1.33 1.85
C ASP A 65 6.03 -1.11 2.61
N PRO A 66 4.90 -0.76 1.96
CA PRO A 66 3.59 -0.84 2.60
C PRO A 66 3.11 -2.30 2.70
N GLN A 67 2.23 -2.58 3.66
CA GLN A 67 1.51 -3.85 3.73
C GLN A 67 0.77 -4.11 2.40
N PRO A 68 1.10 -5.18 1.64
CA PRO A 68 0.46 -5.44 0.36
C PRO A 68 -0.95 -6.02 0.54
N HIS A 69 -1.83 -5.72 -0.41
CA HIS A 69 -3.10 -6.41 -0.57
C HIS A 69 -2.89 -7.64 -1.47
N ILE A 70 -3.11 -8.85 -0.95
CA ILE A 70 -2.85 -10.12 -1.64
C ILE A 70 -4.17 -10.77 -2.04
N GLN A 71 -4.30 -11.15 -3.30
CA GLN A 71 -5.45 -11.86 -3.84
C GLN A 71 -4.99 -13.01 -4.73
N TRP A 72 -5.61 -14.18 -4.54
CA TRP A 72 -5.41 -15.34 -5.40
C TRP A 72 -6.49 -15.39 -6.47
N LEU A 73 -6.10 -15.67 -7.71
CA LEU A 73 -6.98 -15.81 -8.85
C LEU A 73 -6.73 -17.17 -9.51
N LYS A 74 -7.82 -17.87 -9.85
CA LYS A 74 -7.77 -19.05 -10.70
C LYS A 74 -8.10 -18.62 -12.13
N HIS A 75 -7.17 -18.84 -13.05
CA HIS A 75 -7.48 -18.66 -14.47
C HIS A 75 -8.43 -19.78 -14.91
N ILE A 76 -9.55 -19.41 -15.54
CA ILE A 76 -10.54 -20.34 -16.10
C ILE A 76 -10.56 -20.07 -17.60
N GLU A 77 -9.99 -20.97 -18.38
CA GLU A 77 -10.21 -21.00 -19.83
C GLU A 77 -11.56 -21.68 -20.08
N VAL A 78 -12.42 -21.05 -20.89
CA VAL A 78 -13.75 -21.54 -21.29
C VAL A 78 -13.66 -22.11 -22.70
#